data_AF-A0A9W9LG46-F1
#
_entry.id   AF-A0A9W9LG46-F1
#
_cell.length_a   1.000
_cell.length_b   1.000
_cell.length_c   1.000
_cell.angle_alpha   90.00
_cell.angle_beta   90.00
_cell.angle_gamma   90.00
#
_symmetry.space_group_name_H-M   'P 1'
#
loop_
_entity.id
_entity.type
_entity.pdbx_description
1 polymer ?
#
loop_
_entity_poly.entity_id
_entity_poly.type
_entity_poly.pdbx_seq_one_letter_code
_entity_poly.pdbx_strand_id
1 'polypeptide(L)'
;MVALLVLMAAWICGELGNSNLFQRFVRKFLEDYGTPLTIIFFTGFIHIGHMRDVDVATLPTSKAFFPTLDRPWLVHFWNIDVGDIFLAIPFALLLTILFYFDHNVSSLIAQGTEFPLRKPAGFHWDLWLLGLTTFVGGLLGIPFPNGLIPQAPFHTAALCVTRQEADEGDTNKGKAIRITDHVVEQRVSNFAQGLLTLGTMSGPLLIVLHLIPQGVMAGLFFIMGVQALQGNGITQKLIFLAQDKQFTPGSNPLKRLDRRLAIWVFVLVELIGFGATFAITQTIAAIGFPVIILLLIPVRSFVMPLWFSREELNALDGPTASPFTMESVGGTYGMDEEPVAVNPSGSPENDGNGVLQGRQSSSSDSAAENNDLERGDAYEMQPRSSVRRRSTTSRVD
;
A
#
# COMPACT_ATOMS: atom_id res chain seq x y z
N MET A 1 -2.45 27.62 -14.25
CA MET A 1 -0.98 27.63 -14.48
C MET A 1 -0.20 27.20 -13.25
N VAL A 2 -0.45 27.78 -12.05
CA VAL A 2 0.23 27.38 -10.80
C VAL A 2 0.17 25.87 -10.54
N ALA A 3 -0.99 25.23 -10.70
CA ALA A 3 -1.15 23.79 -10.50
C ALA A 3 -0.16 22.95 -11.34
N LEU A 4 0.09 23.35 -12.59
CA LEU A 4 1.03 22.67 -13.48
C LEU A 4 2.49 22.92 -13.07
N LEU A 5 2.80 24.13 -12.59
CA LEU A 5 4.14 24.43 -12.05
C LEU A 5 4.43 23.61 -10.78
N VAL A 6 3.44 23.48 -9.90
CA VAL A 6 3.51 22.62 -8.71
C VAL A 6 3.73 21.17 -9.12
N LEU A 7 2.96 20.66 -10.09
CA LEU A 7 3.15 19.32 -10.64
C LEU A 7 4.56 19.12 -11.18
N MET A 8 5.04 20.01 -12.04
CA MET A 8 6.38 19.89 -12.63
C MET A 8 7.49 19.98 -11.59
N ALA A 9 7.40 20.90 -10.64
CA ALA A 9 8.39 21.04 -9.58
C ALA A 9 8.43 19.81 -8.66
N ALA A 10 7.26 19.33 -8.21
CA ALA A 10 7.16 18.13 -7.37
C ALA A 10 7.66 16.88 -8.12
N TRP A 11 7.35 16.78 -9.42
CA TRP A 11 7.85 15.72 -10.29
C TRP A 11 9.38 15.72 -10.38
N ILE A 12 9.96 16.90 -10.64
CA ILE A 12 11.41 17.08 -10.72
C ILE A 12 12.06 16.68 -9.40
N CYS A 13 11.51 17.07 -8.25
CA CYS A 13 12.02 16.65 -6.94
C CYS A 13 12.02 15.12 -6.79
N GLY A 14 10.94 14.44 -7.19
CA GLY A 14 10.86 12.98 -7.17
C GLY A 14 11.87 12.31 -8.10
N GLU A 15 12.02 12.82 -9.33
CA GLU A 15 12.99 12.29 -10.29
C GLU A 15 14.43 12.52 -9.84
N LEU A 16 14.74 13.69 -9.25
CA LEU A 16 16.03 13.95 -8.63
C LEU A 16 16.30 12.96 -7.48
N GLY A 17 15.27 12.65 -6.68
CA GLY A 17 15.26 11.62 -5.63
C GLY A 17 15.63 10.22 -6.13
N ASN A 18 15.24 9.87 -7.36
CA ASN A 18 15.56 8.58 -7.96
C ASN A 18 16.87 8.59 -8.76
N SER A 19 17.29 9.75 -9.24
CA SER A 19 18.48 9.91 -10.07
C SER A 19 19.79 9.61 -9.32
N ASN A 20 20.89 9.46 -10.07
CA ASN A 20 22.24 9.39 -9.52
C ASN A 20 22.87 10.77 -9.30
N LEU A 21 22.07 11.84 -9.40
CA LEU A 21 22.52 13.20 -9.16
C LEU A 21 22.48 13.48 -7.64
N PHE A 22 23.47 14.21 -7.14
CA PHE A 22 23.67 14.57 -5.73
C PHE A 22 24.08 13.45 -4.77
N GLN A 23 24.52 13.85 -3.58
CA GLN A 23 24.83 12.96 -2.46
C GLN A 23 23.55 12.33 -1.89
N ARG A 24 23.66 11.12 -1.33
CA ARG A 24 22.54 10.34 -0.78
C ARG A 24 21.63 11.13 0.15
N PHE A 25 22.22 11.95 1.04
CA PHE A 25 21.45 12.72 2.02
C PHE A 25 20.52 13.74 1.36
N VAL A 26 21.05 14.51 0.40
CA VAL A 26 20.28 15.53 -0.34
C VAL A 26 19.20 14.86 -1.18
N ARG A 27 19.53 13.74 -1.82
CA ARG A 27 18.60 12.98 -2.65
C ARG A 27 17.41 12.45 -1.85
N LYS A 28 17.68 11.81 -0.70
CA LYS A 28 16.63 11.31 0.19
C LYS A 28 15.77 12.45 0.74
N PHE A 29 16.39 13.57 1.10
CA PHE A 29 15.65 14.76 1.55
C PHE A 29 14.70 15.31 0.46
N LEU A 30 15.14 15.37 -0.79
CA LEU A 30 14.29 15.80 -1.92
C LEU A 30 13.18 14.79 -2.26
N GLU A 31 13.45 13.50 -2.10
CA GLU A 31 12.47 12.42 -2.30
C GLU A 31 11.35 12.50 -1.26
N ASP A 32 11.70 12.62 0.03
CA ASP A 32 10.74 12.61 1.14
C ASP A 32 10.02 13.97 1.32
N TYR A 33 10.72 15.10 1.15
CA TYR A 33 10.18 16.44 1.41
C TYR A 33 9.89 17.27 0.15
N GLY A 34 10.12 16.73 -1.06
CA GLY A 34 9.91 17.45 -2.32
C GLY A 34 8.50 18.01 -2.48
N THR A 35 7.49 17.17 -2.23
CA THR A 35 6.06 17.56 -2.31
C THR A 35 5.69 18.65 -1.29
N PRO A 36 5.93 18.50 0.03
CA PRO A 36 5.58 19.54 1.00
C PRO A 36 6.39 20.84 0.79
N LEU A 37 7.68 20.77 0.43
CA LEU A 37 8.47 21.96 0.11
C LEU A 37 7.92 22.73 -1.08
N THR A 38 7.49 22.01 -2.13
CA THR A 38 6.86 22.61 -3.30
C THR A 38 5.58 23.35 -2.92
N ILE A 39 4.73 22.76 -2.07
CA ILE A 39 3.50 23.42 -1.60
C ILE A 39 3.83 24.71 -0.83
N ILE A 40 4.78 24.65 0.11
CA ILE A 40 5.18 25.82 0.91
C ILE A 40 5.74 26.92 0.00
N PHE A 41 6.61 26.55 -0.93
CA PHE A 41 7.21 27.48 -1.88
C PHE A 41 6.17 28.18 -2.74
N PHE A 42 5.27 27.43 -3.41
CA PHE A 42 4.26 28.03 -4.28
C PHE A 42 3.16 28.77 -3.52
N THR A 43 2.87 28.37 -2.28
CA THR A 43 1.98 29.14 -1.38
C THR A 43 2.60 30.50 -1.05
N GLY A 44 3.88 30.54 -0.66
CA GLY A 44 4.59 31.80 -0.38
C GLY A 44 4.78 32.65 -1.63
N PHE A 45 5.12 32.04 -2.76
CA PHE A 45 5.40 32.73 -4.03
C PHE A 45 4.22 33.57 -4.52
N ILE A 46 2.98 33.10 -4.34
CA ILE A 46 1.78 33.85 -4.75
C ILE A 46 1.61 35.14 -3.94
N HIS A 47 2.11 35.18 -2.70
CA HIS A 47 2.03 36.35 -1.83
C HIS A 47 3.19 37.33 -2.04
N ILE A 48 4.19 36.98 -2.85
CA ILE A 48 5.41 37.77 -3.05
C ILE A 48 5.48 38.30 -4.49
N GLY A 49 5.67 39.62 -4.63
CA GLY A 49 5.95 40.26 -5.92
C GLY A 49 4.74 40.60 -6.78
N HIS A 50 4.91 40.59 -8.11
CA HIS A 50 3.94 41.04 -9.12
C HIS A 50 2.63 40.22 -9.17
N MET A 51 2.54 39.10 -8.45
CA MET A 51 1.34 38.26 -8.40
C MET A 51 0.44 38.55 -7.19
N ARG A 52 0.83 39.48 -6.31
CA ARG A 52 0.04 39.85 -5.13
C ARG A 52 -1.30 40.50 -5.47
N ASP A 53 -1.36 41.17 -6.63
CA ASP A 53 -2.56 41.89 -7.09
C ASP A 53 -3.51 41.01 -7.91
N VAL A 54 -3.22 39.70 -8.01
CA VAL A 54 -4.08 38.73 -8.69
C VAL A 54 -4.94 38.02 -7.65
N ASP A 55 -6.26 38.13 -7.77
CA ASP A 55 -7.20 37.42 -6.92
C ASP A 55 -7.11 35.91 -7.19
N VAL A 56 -6.55 35.17 -6.22
CA VAL A 56 -6.49 33.71 -6.27
C VAL A 56 -7.48 33.14 -5.28
N ALA A 57 -8.27 32.16 -5.72
CA ALA A 57 -9.17 31.44 -4.83
C ALA A 57 -8.35 30.67 -3.78
N THR A 58 -8.57 30.98 -2.51
CA THR A 58 -7.95 30.34 -1.35
C THR A 58 -8.86 29.29 -0.72
N LEU A 59 -8.33 28.53 0.24
CA LEU A 59 -9.14 27.55 0.96
C LEU A 59 -10.22 28.24 1.82
N PRO A 60 -11.50 27.85 1.71
CA PRO A 60 -12.54 28.41 2.56
C PRO A 60 -12.29 27.99 4.01
N THR A 61 -12.32 28.95 4.92
CA THR A 61 -12.15 28.71 6.37
C THR A 61 -13.40 29.15 7.13
N SER A 62 -13.72 28.40 8.18
CA SER A 62 -14.82 28.72 9.11
C SER A 62 -14.26 29.35 10.40
N LYS A 63 -15.15 29.68 11.34
CA LYS A 63 -14.77 30.04 12.70
C LYS A 63 -14.15 28.83 13.42
N ALA A 64 -13.20 29.10 14.32
CA ALA A 64 -12.51 28.07 15.08
C ALA A 64 -13.50 27.17 15.85
N PHE A 65 -13.40 25.86 15.67
CA PHE A 65 -14.27 24.85 16.31
C PHE A 65 -15.78 25.02 16.09
N PHE A 66 -16.20 25.57 14.95
CA PHE A 66 -17.61 25.61 14.55
C PHE A 66 -17.95 24.53 13.52
N PRO A 67 -19.12 23.89 13.61
CA PRO A 67 -19.62 23.02 12.55
C PRO A 67 -19.81 23.80 11.25
N THR A 68 -19.74 23.10 10.11
CA THR A 68 -19.92 23.69 8.77
C THR A 68 -21.33 24.27 8.56
N LEU A 69 -22.31 23.76 9.31
CA LEU A 69 -23.69 24.25 9.35
C LEU A 69 -23.95 24.91 10.70
N ASP A 70 -24.82 25.92 10.75
CA ASP A 70 -25.22 26.58 11.99
C ASP A 70 -26.18 25.67 12.79
N ARG A 71 -25.61 24.64 13.42
CA ARG A 71 -26.31 23.60 14.18
C ARG A 71 -25.57 23.23 15.45
N PRO A 72 -26.25 22.71 16.48
CA PRO A 72 -25.58 22.13 17.63
C PRO A 72 -24.73 20.92 17.22
N TRP A 73 -23.66 20.66 17.99
CA TRP A 73 -22.77 19.52 17.75
C TRP A 73 -23.49 18.17 17.84
N LEU A 74 -24.48 18.04 18.71
CA LEU A 74 -25.23 16.80 18.86
C LEU A 74 -26.47 16.81 17.96
N VAL A 75 -26.58 15.79 17.12
CA VAL A 75 -27.72 15.62 16.22
C VAL A 75 -28.95 15.17 17.01
N HIS A 76 -30.07 15.87 16.86
CA HIS A 76 -31.34 15.52 17.51
C HIS A 76 -32.00 14.29 16.87
N PHE A 77 -31.46 13.10 17.13
CA PHE A 77 -31.93 11.83 16.56
C PHE A 77 -33.27 11.34 17.12
N TRP A 78 -33.77 11.97 18.19
CA TRP A 78 -35.02 11.61 18.87
C TRP A 78 -36.28 12.22 18.25
N ASN A 79 -36.15 13.18 17.33
CA ASN A 79 -37.28 13.85 16.68
C ASN A 79 -37.40 13.43 15.20
N ILE A 80 -37.38 12.13 14.92
CA ILE A 80 -37.38 11.58 13.55
C ILE A 80 -38.57 10.63 13.38
N ASP A 81 -39.22 10.68 12.21
CA ASP A 81 -40.30 9.76 11.88
C ASP A 81 -39.78 8.32 11.74
N VAL A 82 -40.60 7.35 12.12
CA VAL A 82 -40.21 5.93 12.05
C VAL A 82 -39.91 5.51 10.61
N GLY A 83 -40.58 6.10 9.61
CA GLY A 83 -40.32 5.84 8.20
C GLY A 83 -38.90 6.19 7.76
N ASP A 84 -38.36 7.31 8.25
CA ASP A 84 -37.00 7.77 7.91
C ASP A 84 -35.92 6.84 8.52
N ILE A 85 -36.20 6.26 9.69
CA ILE A 85 -35.31 5.28 10.32
C ILE A 85 -35.18 4.04 9.45
N PHE A 86 -36.29 3.51 8.93
CA PHE A 86 -36.26 2.36 8.03
C PHE A 86 -35.61 2.69 6.68
N LEU A 87 -35.80 3.90 6.17
CA LEU A 87 -35.16 4.37 4.94
C LEU A 87 -33.64 4.47 5.08
N ALA A 88 -33.11 4.75 6.28
CA ALA A 88 -31.67 4.84 6.52
C ALA A 88 -30.94 3.49 6.48
N ILE A 89 -31.63 2.36 6.76
CA ILE A 89 -31.04 1.01 6.80
C ILE A 89 -30.31 0.63 5.50
N PRO A 90 -30.90 0.73 4.29
CA PRO A 90 -30.20 0.38 3.06
C PRO A 90 -28.95 1.25 2.82
N PHE A 91 -28.99 2.53 3.17
CA PHE A 91 -27.82 3.40 3.07
C PHE A 91 -26.72 3.02 4.07
N ALA A 92 -27.10 2.65 5.30
CA ALA A 92 -26.16 2.17 6.32
C ALA A 92 -25.49 0.86 5.91
N LEU A 93 -26.23 -0.06 5.27
CA LEU A 93 -25.69 -1.31 4.73
C LEU A 93 -24.68 -1.01 3.60
N LEU A 94 -25.04 -0.15 2.65
CA LEU A 94 -24.13 0.25 1.57
C LEU A 94 -22.86 0.93 2.09
N LEU A 95 -23.00 1.84 3.08
CA LEU A 95 -21.88 2.52 3.71
C LEU A 95 -20.97 1.52 4.46
N THR A 96 -21.56 0.54 5.12
CA THR A 96 -20.82 -0.52 5.83
C THR A 96 -20.00 -1.35 4.85
N ILE A 97 -20.58 -1.74 3.72
CA ILE A 97 -19.86 -2.47 2.65
C ILE A 97 -18.71 -1.61 2.12
N LEU A 98 -18.96 -0.32 1.87
CA LEU A 98 -17.93 0.61 1.39
C LEU A 98 -16.77 0.73 2.38
N PHE A 99 -17.04 0.96 3.66
CA PHE A 99 -16.00 1.10 4.68
C PHE A 99 -15.25 -0.20 4.93
N TYR A 100 -15.94 -1.34 4.88
CA TYR A 100 -15.30 -2.63 4.90
C TYR A 100 -14.33 -2.79 3.73
N PHE A 101 -14.75 -2.43 2.51
CA PHE A 101 -13.89 -2.52 1.33
C PHE A 101 -12.70 -1.55 1.42
N ASP A 102 -12.94 -0.26 1.63
CA ASP A 102 -11.90 0.77 1.74
C ASP A 102 -10.86 0.41 2.79
N HIS A 103 -11.31 -0.07 3.95
CA HIS A 103 -10.43 -0.51 5.02
C HIS A 103 -9.57 -1.70 4.60
N ASN A 104 -10.19 -2.78 4.10
CA ASN A 104 -9.44 -3.99 3.74
C ASN A 104 -8.47 -3.74 2.57
N VAL A 105 -8.90 -3.01 1.54
CA VAL A 105 -8.05 -2.70 0.39
C VAL A 105 -6.91 -1.77 0.77
N SER A 106 -7.18 -0.70 1.52
CA SER A 106 -6.13 0.20 1.99
C SER A 106 -5.12 -0.53 2.89
N SER A 107 -5.59 -1.39 3.79
CA SER A 107 -4.72 -2.14 4.71
C SER A 107 -3.91 -3.22 3.98
N LEU A 108 -4.48 -3.92 3.00
CA LEU A 108 -3.76 -4.89 2.17
C LEU A 108 -2.67 -4.22 1.31
N ILE A 109 -2.96 -3.05 0.73
CA ILE A 109 -1.97 -2.29 -0.06
C ILE A 109 -0.84 -1.78 0.85
N ALA A 110 -1.16 -1.25 2.03
CA ALA A 110 -0.16 -0.75 2.97
C ALA A 110 0.70 -1.88 3.58
N GLN A 111 0.18 -3.11 3.59
CA GLN A 111 0.85 -4.31 4.10
C GLN A 111 1.28 -5.25 2.95
N GLY A 112 1.50 -4.68 1.77
CA GLY A 112 1.88 -5.42 0.58
C GLY A 112 3.18 -6.20 0.77
N THR A 113 3.40 -7.25 -0.04
CA THR A 113 4.63 -8.07 0.01
C THR A 113 5.92 -7.28 -0.20
N GLU A 114 5.81 -6.09 -0.78
CA GLU A 114 6.91 -5.13 -1.02
C GLU A 114 7.43 -4.50 0.28
N PHE A 115 6.63 -4.53 1.35
CA PHE A 115 6.93 -3.94 2.64
C PHE A 115 7.22 -5.04 3.68
N PRO A 116 8.48 -5.22 4.12
CA PRO A 116 8.83 -6.19 5.15
C PRO A 116 8.38 -5.70 6.53
N LEU A 117 7.12 -6.02 6.88
CA LEU A 117 6.51 -5.75 8.18
C LEU A 117 6.85 -6.84 9.20
N ARG A 118 6.88 -6.47 10.48
CA ARG A 118 7.27 -7.38 11.58
C ARG A 118 6.14 -7.66 12.56
N LYS A 119 5.19 -6.75 12.75
CA LYS A 119 4.09 -6.93 13.72
C LYS A 119 2.86 -7.60 13.08
N PRO A 120 2.10 -8.39 13.87
CA PRO A 120 0.85 -8.99 13.38
C PRO A 120 -0.20 -7.93 13.05
N ALA A 121 -1.02 -8.23 12.05
CA ALA A 121 -2.07 -7.34 11.59
C ALA A 121 -3.35 -7.46 12.44
N GLY A 122 -4.05 -6.34 12.62
CA GLY A 122 -5.20 -6.22 13.54
C GLY A 122 -6.55 -5.96 12.86
N PHE A 123 -6.81 -6.54 11.69
CA PHE A 123 -7.97 -6.19 10.83
C PHE A 123 -9.32 -6.15 11.55
N HIS A 124 -9.62 -7.14 12.38
CA HIS A 124 -10.89 -7.20 13.11
C HIS A 124 -11.04 -6.07 14.14
N TRP A 125 -9.96 -5.76 14.86
CA TRP A 125 -9.96 -4.69 15.84
C TRP A 125 -10.10 -3.32 15.17
N ASP A 126 -9.42 -3.14 14.05
CA ASP A 126 -9.48 -1.91 13.27
C ASP A 126 -10.88 -1.67 12.71
N LEU A 127 -11.57 -2.72 12.23
CA LEU A 127 -12.96 -2.63 11.76
C LEU A 127 -13.94 -2.31 12.90
N TRP A 128 -13.75 -2.90 14.09
CA TRP A 128 -14.55 -2.57 15.27
C TRP A 128 -14.37 -1.11 15.68
N LEU A 129 -13.12 -0.62 15.71
CA LEU A 129 -12.81 0.76 16.04
C LEU A 129 -13.37 1.74 14.99
N LEU A 130 -13.31 1.38 13.71
CA LEU A 130 -13.93 2.14 12.62
C LEU A 130 -15.45 2.23 12.78
N GLY A 131 -16.10 1.12 13.17
CA GLY A 131 -17.53 1.11 13.49
C GLY A 131 -17.87 2.02 14.68
N LEU A 132 -17.10 1.95 15.76
CA LEU A 132 -17.29 2.78 16.95
C LEU A 132 -17.10 4.27 16.65
N THR A 133 -16.05 4.63 15.90
CA THR A 133 -15.79 6.02 15.50
C THR A 133 -16.82 6.54 14.51
N THR A 134 -17.34 5.71 13.61
CA THR A 134 -18.47 6.04 12.73
C THR A 134 -19.75 6.28 13.52
N PHE A 135 -20.02 5.46 14.55
CA PHE A 135 -21.16 5.65 15.45
C PHE A 135 -21.08 6.98 16.19
N VAL A 136 -19.93 7.28 16.81
CA VAL A 136 -19.69 8.58 17.47
C VAL A 136 -19.78 9.73 16.46
N GLY A 137 -19.24 9.52 15.25
CA GLY A 137 -19.31 10.49 14.15
C GLY A 137 -20.74 10.79 13.74
N GLY A 138 -21.61 9.78 13.70
CA GLY A 138 -23.04 9.92 13.41
C GLY A 138 -23.79 10.71 14.48
N LEU A 139 -23.47 10.50 15.76
CA LEU A 139 -24.07 11.26 16.87
C LEU A 139 -23.68 12.74 16.85
N LEU A 140 -22.42 13.03 16.50
CA LEU A 140 -21.88 14.40 16.39
C LEU A 140 -22.14 15.03 15.00
N GLY A 141 -22.66 14.24 14.06
CA GLY A 141 -22.83 14.61 12.66
C GLY A 141 -21.53 15.00 11.93
N ILE A 142 -20.36 14.60 12.43
CA ILE A 142 -19.09 14.84 11.74
C ILE A 142 -18.89 13.84 10.60
N PRO A 143 -18.17 14.21 9.53
CA PRO A 143 -17.81 13.28 8.48
C PRO A 143 -17.10 12.04 9.05
N PHE A 144 -17.44 10.87 8.53
CA PHE A 144 -16.89 9.61 9.00
C PHE A 144 -15.44 9.44 8.53
N PRO A 145 -14.53 8.92 9.37
CA PRO A 145 -13.20 8.53 8.93
C PRO A 145 -13.30 7.30 8.01
N ASN A 146 -12.50 7.24 6.94
CA ASN A 146 -12.38 6.07 6.08
C ASN A 146 -10.91 5.72 5.80
N GLY A 147 -10.66 4.53 5.26
CA GLY A 147 -9.33 4.09 4.84
C GLY A 147 -8.81 4.93 3.67
N LEU A 148 -7.67 5.59 3.84
CA LEU A 148 -7.10 6.48 2.84
C LEU A 148 -6.18 5.71 1.89
N ILE A 149 -6.75 5.21 0.79
CA ILE A 149 -6.07 4.30 -0.16
C ILE A 149 -4.70 4.80 -0.64
N PRO A 150 -4.51 6.05 -1.14
CA PRO A 150 -3.19 6.49 -1.57
C PRO A 150 -2.29 6.88 -0.39
N GLN A 151 -2.85 7.42 0.69
CA GLN A 151 -2.04 7.94 1.80
C GLN A 151 -1.41 6.83 2.63
N ALA A 152 -2.09 5.70 2.81
CA ALA A 152 -1.58 4.57 3.58
C ALA A 152 -0.26 4.00 3.02
N PRO A 153 -0.13 3.64 1.73
CA PRO A 153 1.15 3.19 1.18
C PRO A 153 2.21 4.29 1.14
N PHE A 154 1.86 5.55 0.89
CA PHE A 154 2.84 6.66 0.97
C PHE A 154 3.41 6.82 2.39
N HIS A 155 2.58 6.64 3.41
CA HIS A 155 3.01 6.66 4.80
C HIS A 155 3.92 5.48 5.13
N THR A 156 3.55 4.26 4.72
CA THR A 156 4.43 3.08 4.87
C THR A 156 5.76 3.28 4.14
N ALA A 157 5.74 3.79 2.91
CA ALA A 157 6.94 4.05 2.11
C ALA A 157 7.85 5.08 2.77
N ALA A 158 7.31 6.15 3.36
CA ALA A 158 8.10 7.14 4.10
C ALA A 158 8.77 6.56 5.36
N LEU A 159 8.24 5.47 5.92
CA LEU A 159 8.79 4.76 7.06
C LEU A 159 9.73 3.60 6.66
N CYS A 160 9.90 3.35 5.36
CA CYS A 160 10.78 2.32 4.86
C CYS A 160 12.25 2.74 4.94
N VAL A 161 13.07 1.86 5.53
CA VAL A 161 14.52 2.01 5.51
C VAL A 161 15.06 1.21 4.34
N THR A 162 15.54 1.91 3.31
CA THR A 162 16.16 1.28 2.14
C THR A 162 17.67 1.10 2.37
N ARG A 163 18.16 -0.12 2.15
CA ARG A 163 19.59 -0.45 2.05
C ARG A 163 19.97 -0.54 0.58
N GLN A 164 21.19 -0.08 0.25
CA GLN A 164 21.74 -0.26 -1.09
C GLN A 164 22.66 -1.47 -1.06
N GLU A 165 22.34 -2.48 -1.86
CA GLU A 165 23.23 -3.60 -2.14
C GLU A 165 23.76 -3.48 -3.56
N ALA A 166 25.05 -3.73 -3.74
CA ALA A 166 25.65 -3.79 -5.07
C ALA A 166 25.16 -5.07 -5.75
N ASP A 167 24.60 -4.95 -6.95
CA ASP A 167 24.24 -6.12 -7.76
C ASP A 167 25.54 -6.90 -8.09
N GLU A 168 25.70 -8.08 -7.49
CA GLU A 168 26.80 -9.01 -7.79
C GLU A 168 26.57 -9.78 -9.10
N GLY A 169 25.43 -9.57 -9.78
CA GLY A 169 25.11 -10.16 -11.06
C GLY A 169 26.00 -9.63 -12.20
N ASP A 170 26.58 -10.55 -12.98
CA ASP A 170 27.56 -10.29 -14.05
C ASP A 170 27.03 -9.43 -15.22
N THR A 171 25.74 -9.06 -15.20
CA THR A 171 25.07 -8.22 -16.22
C THR A 171 24.85 -6.76 -15.80
N ASN A 172 25.03 -6.40 -14.52
CA ASN A 172 24.83 -5.03 -14.00
C ASN A 172 25.91 -4.62 -12.98
N LYS A 173 27.17 -4.96 -13.23
CA LYS A 173 28.31 -4.51 -12.42
C LYS A 173 28.26 -2.98 -12.23
N GLY A 174 27.90 -2.54 -11.02
CA GLY A 174 27.89 -1.13 -10.62
C GLY A 174 26.51 -0.47 -10.40
N LYS A 175 25.39 -1.17 -10.62
CA LYS A 175 24.08 -0.65 -10.19
C LYS A 175 23.79 -1.10 -8.76
N ALA A 176 23.72 -0.14 -7.84
CA ALA A 176 23.23 -0.39 -6.49
C ALA A 176 21.70 -0.56 -6.55
N ILE A 177 21.21 -1.77 -6.25
CA ILE A 177 19.77 -2.03 -6.13
C ILE A 177 19.34 -1.53 -4.75
N ARG A 178 18.28 -0.70 -4.71
CA ARG A 178 17.65 -0.30 -3.45
C ARG A 178 16.76 -1.46 -3.00
N ILE A 179 17.14 -2.11 -1.90
CA ILE A 179 16.32 -3.14 -1.26
C ILE A 179 15.74 -2.53 0.00
N THR A 180 14.43 -2.68 0.20
CA THR A 180 13.77 -2.29 1.45
C THR A 180 14.17 -3.29 2.53
N ASP A 181 14.84 -2.82 3.57
CA ASP A 181 15.38 -3.68 4.64
C ASP A 181 14.30 -3.95 5.70
N HIS A 182 13.71 -2.90 6.27
CA HIS A 182 12.63 -2.98 7.23
C HIS A 182 11.79 -1.69 7.25
N VAL A 183 10.55 -1.80 7.75
CA VAL A 183 9.65 -0.66 7.97
C VAL A 183 9.66 -0.28 9.45
N VAL A 184 9.79 1.03 9.74
CA VAL A 184 9.68 1.54 11.11
C VAL A 184 8.21 1.73 11.48
N GLU A 185 7.64 0.74 12.14
CA GLU A 185 6.23 0.75 12.55
C GLU A 185 6.00 1.59 13.81
N GLN A 186 5.55 2.84 13.63
CA GLN A 186 5.33 3.80 14.71
C GLN A 186 3.87 4.28 14.82
N ARG A 187 3.44 4.59 16.05
CA ARG A 187 2.11 5.18 16.35
C ARG A 187 2.13 6.71 16.39
N VAL A 188 3.31 7.30 16.56
CA VAL A 188 3.49 8.74 16.80
C VAL A 188 3.10 9.58 15.59
N SER A 189 3.39 9.13 14.36
CA SER A 189 3.04 9.87 13.14
C SER A 189 1.53 10.05 12.99
N ASN A 190 0.76 8.98 13.15
CA ASN A 190 -0.71 9.03 13.04
C ASN A 190 -1.32 9.84 14.20
N PHE A 191 -0.78 9.69 15.41
CA PHE A 191 -1.20 10.49 16.56
C PHE A 191 -0.90 11.99 16.36
N ALA A 192 0.30 12.33 15.88
CA ALA A 192 0.69 13.69 15.57
C ALA A 192 -0.16 14.29 14.45
N GLN A 193 -0.49 13.52 13.41
CA GLN A 193 -1.41 13.95 12.36
C GLN A 193 -2.80 14.27 12.92
N GLY A 194 -3.33 13.45 13.82
CA GLY A 194 -4.59 13.72 14.51
C GLY A 194 -4.52 14.99 15.35
N LEU A 195 -3.46 15.15 16.15
CA LEU A 195 -3.26 16.35 16.98
C LEU A 195 -3.08 17.62 16.15
N LEU A 196 -2.33 17.55 15.04
CA LEU A 196 -2.15 18.66 14.11
C LEU A 196 -3.49 19.01 13.43
N THR A 197 -4.32 18.03 13.11
CA THR A 197 -5.66 18.27 12.55
C THR A 197 -6.57 18.99 13.56
N LEU A 198 -6.50 18.65 14.85
CA LEU A 198 -7.18 19.40 15.90
C LEU A 198 -6.57 20.81 16.07
N GLY A 199 -5.26 20.92 15.95
CA GLY A 199 -4.54 22.19 16.00
C GLY A 199 -4.94 23.13 14.85
N THR A 200 -5.09 22.63 13.63
CA THR A 200 -5.49 23.45 12.47
C THR A 200 -6.91 23.99 12.59
N MET A 201 -7.75 23.43 13.46
CA MET A 201 -9.07 23.99 13.79
C MET A 201 -8.98 25.24 14.70
N SER A 202 -7.80 25.58 15.22
CA SER A 202 -7.57 26.79 16.00
C SER A 202 -7.49 28.05 15.12
N GLY A 203 -7.95 29.18 15.66
CA GLY A 203 -7.98 30.47 14.96
C GLY A 203 -6.69 30.86 14.22
N PRO A 204 -5.49 30.85 14.86
CA PRO A 204 -4.27 31.29 14.19
C PRO A 204 -3.85 30.36 13.04
N LEU A 205 -4.02 29.04 13.18
CA LEU A 205 -3.66 28.09 12.13
C LEU A 205 -4.67 28.09 10.97
N LEU A 206 -5.95 28.42 11.23
CA LEU A 206 -6.94 28.65 10.17
C LEU A 206 -6.54 29.82 9.26
N ILE A 207 -5.93 30.89 9.80
CA ILE A 207 -5.42 32.00 8.99
C ILE A 207 -4.32 31.49 8.04
N VAL A 208 -3.38 30.69 8.55
CA VAL A 208 -2.32 30.10 7.73
C VAL A 208 -2.88 29.18 6.65
N LEU A 209 -3.89 28.36 6.98
CA LEU A 209 -4.55 27.48 6.02
C LEU A 209 -5.24 28.27 4.90
N HIS A 210 -5.86 29.42 5.24
CA HIS A 210 -6.48 30.31 4.26
C HIS A 210 -5.47 30.93 3.31
N LEU A 211 -4.17 30.98 3.64
CA LEU A 211 -3.16 31.46 2.70
C LEU A 211 -2.90 30.45 1.57
N ILE A 212 -3.28 29.18 1.72
CA ILE A 212 -3.00 28.17 0.70
C ILE A 212 -3.96 28.35 -0.49
N PRO A 213 -3.44 28.62 -1.69
CA PRO A 213 -4.28 28.80 -2.86
C PRO A 213 -4.80 27.47 -3.38
N GLN A 214 -6.06 27.44 -3.83
CA GLN A 214 -6.70 26.23 -4.38
C GLN A 214 -5.93 25.68 -5.58
N GLY A 215 -5.29 26.54 -6.38
CA GLY A 215 -4.44 26.12 -7.48
C GLY A 215 -3.20 25.31 -7.05
N VAL A 216 -2.65 25.57 -5.86
CA VAL A 216 -1.53 24.77 -5.31
C VAL A 216 -2.03 23.39 -4.89
N MET A 217 -3.20 23.33 -4.24
CA MET A 217 -3.84 22.07 -3.87
C MET A 217 -4.22 21.22 -5.09
N ALA A 218 -4.70 21.84 -6.18
CA ALA A 218 -4.92 21.14 -7.44
C ALA A 218 -3.64 20.52 -8.00
N GLY A 219 -2.50 21.23 -7.89
CA GLY A 219 -1.20 20.68 -8.26
C GLY A 219 -0.79 19.48 -7.40
N LEU A 220 -1.05 19.52 -6.09
CA LEU A 220 -0.87 18.38 -5.19
C LEU A 220 -1.71 17.18 -5.62
N PHE A 221 -2.99 17.39 -5.96
CA PHE A 221 -3.84 16.31 -6.46
C PHE A 221 -3.32 15.72 -7.78
N PHE A 222 -2.77 16.53 -8.68
CA PHE A 222 -2.16 16.02 -9.91
C PHE A 222 -0.93 15.15 -9.64
N ILE A 223 0.00 15.56 -8.78
CA ILE A 223 1.19 14.75 -8.51
C ILE A 223 0.80 13.42 -7.85
N MET A 224 -0.10 13.44 -6.86
CA MET A 224 -0.61 12.23 -6.23
C MET A 224 -1.32 11.33 -7.24
N GLY A 225 -2.11 11.91 -8.16
CA GLY A 225 -2.81 11.17 -9.20
C GLY A 225 -1.86 10.49 -10.19
N VAL A 226 -0.81 11.17 -10.64
CA VAL A 226 0.18 10.56 -11.56
C VAL A 226 0.99 9.49 -10.84
N GLN A 227 1.43 9.72 -9.60
CA GLN A 227 2.15 8.71 -8.81
C GLN A 227 1.29 7.46 -8.57
N ALA A 228 0.01 7.64 -8.20
CA ALA A 228 -0.92 6.54 -8.04
C ALA A 228 -1.14 5.77 -9.35
N LEU A 229 -1.20 6.47 -10.49
CA LEU A 229 -1.35 5.83 -11.80
C LEU A 229 -0.09 5.04 -12.19
N GLN A 230 1.11 5.56 -11.90
CA GLN A 230 2.38 4.88 -12.17
C GLN A 230 2.58 3.66 -11.29
N GLY A 231 2.18 3.72 -10.02
CA GLY A 231 2.24 2.59 -9.08
C GLY A 231 1.15 1.54 -9.32
N ASN A 232 0.18 1.80 -10.19
CA ASN A 232 -0.94 0.90 -10.41
C ASN A 232 -0.56 -0.33 -11.26
N GLY A 233 -0.94 -1.53 -10.81
CA GLY A 233 -0.66 -2.78 -11.51
C GLY A 233 -1.25 -2.88 -12.92
N ILE A 234 -2.42 -2.29 -13.17
CA ILE A 234 -3.04 -2.24 -14.51
C ILE A 234 -2.17 -1.41 -15.45
N THR A 235 -1.70 -0.25 -15.00
CA THR A 235 -0.80 0.61 -15.77
C THR A 235 0.52 -0.10 -16.07
N GLN A 236 1.10 -0.79 -15.09
CA GLN A 236 2.33 -1.56 -15.30
C GLN A 236 2.16 -2.68 -16.34
N LYS A 237 1.02 -3.38 -16.33
CA LYS A 237 0.66 -4.38 -17.36
C LYS A 237 0.46 -3.72 -18.74
N LEU A 238 -0.20 -2.57 -18.80
CA LEU A 238 -0.37 -1.80 -20.04
C LEU A 238 0.97 -1.33 -20.63
N ILE A 239 1.86 -0.81 -19.78
CA ILE A 239 3.23 -0.42 -20.18
C ILE A 239 3.98 -1.66 -20.68
N PHE A 240 3.91 -2.79 -19.98
CA PHE A 240 4.53 -4.04 -20.43
C PHE A 240 4.01 -4.52 -21.79
N LEU A 241 2.72 -4.39 -22.05
CA LEU A 241 2.12 -4.74 -23.34
C LEU A 241 2.56 -3.79 -24.47
N ALA A 242 2.78 -2.50 -24.16
CA ALA A 242 3.27 -1.50 -25.10
C ALA A 242 4.79 -1.54 -25.32
N GLN A 243 5.55 -2.07 -24.36
CA GLN A 243 7.02 -2.12 -24.38
C GLN A 243 7.55 -3.23 -25.30
N ASP A 244 8.64 -2.94 -26.01
CA ASP A 244 9.31 -3.94 -26.85
C ASP A 244 9.91 -5.07 -25.99
N LYS A 245 9.83 -6.29 -26.51
CA LYS A 245 10.35 -7.52 -25.89
C LYS A 245 11.84 -7.44 -25.58
N GLN A 246 12.59 -6.70 -26.40
CA GLN A 246 14.05 -6.58 -26.27
C GLN A 246 14.46 -5.71 -25.06
N PHE A 247 13.67 -4.68 -24.76
CA PHE A 247 13.96 -3.75 -23.65
C PHE A 247 13.29 -4.15 -22.33
N THR A 248 12.55 -5.25 -22.31
CA THR A 248 11.89 -5.73 -21.09
C THR A 248 12.89 -6.51 -20.22
N PRO A 249 13.15 -6.07 -18.97
CA PRO A 249 14.08 -6.75 -18.06
C PRO A 249 13.74 -8.23 -17.90
N GLY A 250 14.77 -9.09 -17.89
CA GLY A 250 14.59 -10.54 -17.70
C GLY A 250 14.02 -10.93 -16.34
N SER A 251 14.07 -10.02 -15.36
CA SER A 251 13.51 -10.18 -14.02
C SER A 251 11.98 -9.97 -13.95
N ASN A 252 11.35 -9.45 -15.01
CA ASN A 252 9.91 -9.16 -14.96
C ASN A 252 9.09 -10.47 -14.99
N PRO A 253 8.25 -10.75 -13.98
CA PRO A 253 7.48 -12.00 -13.87
C PRO A 253 6.54 -12.21 -15.06
N LEU A 254 6.04 -11.13 -15.69
CA LEU A 254 5.15 -11.20 -16.86
C LEU A 254 5.84 -11.78 -18.10
N LYS A 255 7.17 -11.80 -18.14
CA LYS A 255 7.96 -12.39 -19.25
C LYS A 255 7.94 -13.92 -19.21
N ARG A 256 7.64 -14.52 -18.05
CA ARG A 256 7.51 -15.98 -17.88
C ARG A 256 6.21 -16.52 -18.50
N LEU A 257 5.27 -15.64 -18.87
CA LEU A 257 4.01 -16.01 -19.48
C LEU A 257 4.18 -16.18 -20.99
N ASP A 258 4.00 -17.41 -21.47
CA ASP A 258 4.08 -17.72 -22.90
C ASP A 258 2.89 -17.13 -23.69
N ARG A 259 1.72 -17.01 -23.05
CA ARG A 259 0.47 -16.54 -23.67
C ARG A 259 0.25 -15.04 -23.46
N ARG A 260 0.81 -14.20 -24.34
CA ARG A 260 0.56 -12.73 -24.33
C ARG A 260 -0.91 -12.35 -24.46
N LEU A 261 -1.71 -13.18 -25.13
CA LEU A 261 -3.15 -12.97 -25.24
C LEU A 261 -3.85 -13.07 -23.88
N ALA A 262 -3.33 -13.90 -22.96
CA ALA A 262 -3.84 -13.97 -21.59
C ALA A 262 -3.69 -12.62 -20.87
N ILE A 263 -2.54 -11.96 -21.01
CA ILE A 263 -2.28 -10.64 -20.43
C ILE A 263 -3.25 -9.59 -21.00
N TRP A 264 -3.47 -9.60 -22.33
CA TRP A 264 -4.44 -8.70 -22.97
C TRP A 264 -5.87 -8.90 -22.48
N VAL A 265 -6.32 -10.15 -22.41
CA VAL A 265 -7.67 -10.48 -21.92
C VAL A 265 -7.82 -10.08 -20.46
N PHE A 266 -6.80 -10.33 -19.63
CA PHE A 266 -6.81 -9.96 -18.22
C PHE A 266 -6.91 -8.44 -18.02
N VAL A 267 -6.05 -7.67 -18.69
CA VAL A 267 -6.10 -6.20 -18.65
C VAL A 267 -7.42 -5.66 -19.20
N LEU A 268 -7.99 -6.30 -20.23
CA LEU A 268 -9.31 -5.91 -20.75
C LEU A 268 -10.41 -6.10 -19.71
N VAL A 269 -10.40 -7.21 -18.96
CA VAL A 269 -11.35 -7.45 -17.87
C VAL A 269 -11.17 -6.40 -16.75
N GLU A 270 -9.93 -6.11 -16.35
CA GLU A 270 -9.63 -5.04 -15.38
C GLU A 270 -10.14 -3.67 -15.86
N LEU A 271 -9.91 -3.33 -17.13
CA LEU A 271 -10.38 -2.06 -17.73
C LEU A 271 -11.91 -2.00 -17.88
N ILE A 272 -12.58 -3.12 -18.14
CA ILE A 272 -14.05 -3.17 -18.15
C ILE A 272 -14.58 -2.96 -16.73
N GLY A 273 -13.99 -3.60 -15.72
CA GLY A 273 -14.35 -3.39 -14.32
C GLY A 273 -14.15 -1.94 -13.89
N PHE A 274 -12.99 -1.37 -14.19
CA PHE A 274 -12.68 0.05 -13.96
C PHE A 274 -13.62 0.98 -14.73
N GLY A 275 -13.89 0.68 -16.00
CA GLY A 275 -14.80 1.47 -16.83
C GLY A 275 -16.23 1.45 -16.31
N ALA A 276 -16.71 0.31 -15.81
CA ALA A 276 -18.02 0.17 -15.20
C ALA A 276 -18.15 0.95 -13.89
N THR A 277 -17.14 0.89 -13.02
CA THR A 277 -17.11 1.68 -11.78
C THR A 277 -16.98 3.18 -12.07
N PHE A 278 -16.16 3.56 -13.06
CA PHE A 278 -16.07 4.95 -13.49
C PHE A 278 -17.40 5.45 -14.09
N ALA A 279 -18.06 4.66 -14.94
CA ALA A 279 -19.32 5.04 -15.55
C ALA A 279 -20.43 5.25 -14.51
N ILE A 280 -20.58 4.36 -13.53
CA ILE A 280 -21.63 4.52 -12.51
C ILE A 280 -21.39 5.74 -11.62
N THR A 281 -20.13 6.08 -11.32
CA THR A 281 -19.80 7.25 -10.47
C THR A 281 -20.11 8.58 -11.14
N GLN A 282 -20.22 8.62 -12.48
CA GLN A 282 -20.69 9.80 -13.22
C GLN A 282 -22.22 9.94 -13.23
N THR A 283 -22.96 9.00 -12.64
CA THR A 283 -24.43 9.00 -12.59
C THR A 283 -24.96 9.22 -11.18
N ILE A 284 -26.27 9.49 -11.06
CA ILE A 284 -26.96 9.58 -9.76
C ILE A 284 -26.84 8.26 -8.97
N ALA A 285 -26.66 7.13 -9.67
CA ALA A 285 -26.46 5.82 -9.07
C ALA A 285 -25.04 5.62 -8.49
N ALA A 286 -24.21 6.66 -8.39
CA ALA A 286 -22.85 6.59 -7.84
C ALA A 286 -22.79 5.88 -6.49
N ILE A 287 -23.82 6.00 -5.64
CA ILE A 287 -23.93 5.31 -4.34
C ILE A 287 -23.77 3.78 -4.48
N GLY A 288 -24.11 3.20 -5.63
CA GLY A 288 -23.99 1.78 -5.92
C GLY A 288 -22.61 1.29 -6.36
N PHE A 289 -21.60 2.17 -6.50
CA PHE A 289 -20.25 1.76 -6.94
C PHE A 289 -19.62 0.62 -6.10
N PRO A 290 -19.81 0.52 -4.76
CA PRO A 290 -19.19 -0.55 -3.96
C PRO A 290 -19.74 -1.92 -4.33
N VAL A 291 -21.00 -1.99 -4.80
CA VAL A 291 -21.64 -3.23 -5.25
C VAL A 291 -20.97 -3.78 -6.50
N ILE A 292 -20.57 -2.91 -7.44
CA ILE A 292 -19.83 -3.33 -8.64
C ILE A 292 -18.48 -3.90 -8.25
N ILE A 293 -17.76 -3.22 -7.35
CA ILE A 293 -16.45 -3.68 -6.89
C ILE A 293 -16.58 -5.03 -6.17
N LEU A 294 -17.60 -5.20 -5.33
CA LEU A 294 -17.86 -6.48 -4.67
C LEU A 294 -18.18 -7.58 -5.68
N LEU A 295 -18.86 -7.27 -6.78
CA LEU A 295 -19.15 -8.21 -7.87
C LEU A 295 -17.89 -8.61 -8.66
N LEU A 296 -16.82 -7.81 -8.64
CA LEU A 296 -15.54 -8.21 -9.24
C LEU A 296 -14.86 -9.35 -8.47
N ILE A 297 -15.14 -9.51 -7.17
CA ILE A 297 -14.58 -10.58 -6.34
C ILE A 297 -15.05 -11.98 -6.82
N PRO A 298 -16.36 -12.28 -6.96
CA PRO A 298 -16.79 -13.57 -7.51
C PRO A 298 -16.41 -13.75 -8.98
N VAL A 299 -16.33 -12.67 -9.78
CA VAL A 299 -15.79 -12.75 -11.14
C VAL A 299 -14.34 -13.27 -11.10
N ARG A 300 -13.53 -12.76 -10.17
CA ARG A 300 -12.17 -13.27 -9.94
C ARG A 300 -12.15 -14.72 -9.46
N SER A 301 -12.97 -15.08 -8.48
CA SER A 301 -12.93 -16.40 -7.85
C SER A 301 -13.55 -17.52 -8.70
N PHE A 302 -14.55 -17.22 -9.53
CA PHE A 302 -15.28 -18.25 -10.29
C PHE A 302 -15.08 -18.15 -11.80
N VAL A 303 -15.00 -16.94 -12.37
CA VAL A 303 -14.95 -16.75 -13.83
C VAL A 303 -13.50 -16.82 -14.34
N MET A 304 -12.56 -16.16 -13.66
CA MET A 304 -11.16 -16.16 -14.09
C MET A 304 -10.46 -17.55 -14.08
N PRO A 305 -10.66 -18.46 -13.10
CA PRO A 305 -10.04 -19.79 -13.16
C PRO A 305 -10.57 -20.69 -14.29
N LEU A 306 -11.65 -20.31 -14.98
CA LEU A 306 -12.14 -21.04 -16.15
C LEU A 306 -11.33 -20.73 -17.42
N TRP A 307 -10.70 -19.56 -17.50
CA TRP A 307 -10.03 -19.07 -18.72
C TRP A 307 -8.50 -19.02 -18.60
N PHE A 308 -7.97 -19.02 -17.38
CA PHE A 308 -6.54 -18.88 -17.09
C PHE A 308 -5.98 -20.10 -16.34
N SER A 309 -4.73 -20.45 -16.63
CA SER A 309 -3.98 -21.44 -15.84
C SER A 309 -3.65 -20.88 -14.44
N ARG A 310 -3.47 -21.75 -13.45
CA ARG A 310 -3.07 -21.36 -12.08
C ARG A 310 -1.74 -20.60 -12.08
N GLU A 311 -0.79 -21.00 -12.92
CA GLU A 311 0.49 -20.29 -13.08
C GLU A 311 0.32 -18.90 -13.71
N GLU A 312 -0.62 -18.76 -14.65
CA GLU A 312 -0.93 -17.47 -15.28
C GLU A 312 -1.58 -16.51 -14.28
N LEU A 313 -2.54 -17.00 -13.47
CA LEU A 313 -3.21 -16.20 -12.45
C LEU A 313 -2.26 -15.80 -11.33
N ASN A 314 -1.38 -16.70 -10.87
CA ASN A 314 -0.39 -16.35 -9.84
C ASN A 314 0.60 -15.29 -10.31
N ALA A 315 0.93 -15.25 -11.60
CA ALA A 315 1.81 -14.23 -12.18
C ALA A 315 1.09 -12.89 -12.44
N LEU A 316 -0.22 -12.90 -12.72
CA LEU A 316 -1.02 -11.72 -13.07
C LEU A 316 -1.71 -11.05 -11.87
N ASP A 317 -2.07 -11.86 -10.87
CA ASP A 317 -2.90 -11.53 -9.70
C ASP A 317 -2.42 -12.29 -8.46
N GLY A 318 -1.11 -12.32 -8.24
CA GLY A 318 -0.49 -12.90 -7.05
C GLY A 318 -1.00 -12.23 -5.75
N PRO A 319 -0.82 -12.88 -4.59
CA PRO A 319 -1.28 -12.36 -3.31
C PRO A 319 -0.71 -10.96 -3.05
N THR A 320 -1.60 -10.01 -2.75
CA THR A 320 -1.24 -8.59 -2.57
C THR A 320 -0.39 -8.37 -1.32
N ALA A 321 -0.60 -9.17 -0.26
CA ALA A 321 0.08 -9.06 1.03
C ALA A 321 0.85 -10.34 1.38
N SER A 322 1.76 -10.22 2.35
CA SER A 322 2.56 -11.36 2.82
C SER A 322 1.67 -12.53 3.30
N PRO A 323 2.14 -13.79 3.24
CA PRO A 323 1.37 -14.94 3.75
C PRO A 323 0.91 -14.74 5.21
N PHE A 324 1.78 -14.14 6.03
CA PHE A 324 1.51 -13.78 7.43
C PHE A 324 0.37 -12.76 7.57
N THR A 325 0.30 -11.79 6.66
CA THR A 325 -0.79 -10.79 6.62
C THR A 325 -2.10 -11.40 6.12
N MET A 326 -2.03 -12.27 5.10
CA MET A 326 -3.21 -12.89 4.51
C MET A 326 -3.93 -13.84 5.48
N GLU A 327 -3.21 -14.48 6.39
CA GLU A 327 -3.79 -15.30 7.47
C GLU A 327 -4.72 -14.47 8.38
N SER A 328 -4.34 -13.21 8.65
CA SER A 328 -5.12 -12.31 9.51
C SER A 328 -6.40 -11.76 8.86
N VAL A 329 -6.50 -11.82 7.53
CA VAL A 329 -7.68 -11.38 6.74
C VAL A 329 -8.69 -12.52 6.53
N GLY A 330 -8.35 -13.74 7.00
CA GLY A 330 -9.18 -14.93 6.77
C GLY A 330 -8.85 -15.66 5.47
N GLY A 331 -7.65 -15.47 4.92
CA GLY A 331 -7.16 -16.27 3.79
C GLY A 331 -7.07 -17.74 4.19
N THR A 332 -7.81 -18.60 3.50
CA THR A 332 -7.69 -20.06 3.61
C THR A 332 -6.31 -20.53 3.14
N TYR A 333 -5.47 -20.96 4.06
CA TYR A 333 -4.39 -21.92 3.77
C TYR A 333 -5.06 -23.26 3.43
N GLY A 334 -4.90 -23.78 2.20
CA GLY A 334 -5.45 -25.11 1.87
C GLY A 334 -5.76 -25.42 0.40
N MET A 335 -4.93 -25.01 -0.56
CA MET A 335 -4.81 -25.78 -1.80
C MET A 335 -3.34 -26.06 -2.08
N ASP A 336 -2.88 -27.17 -1.50
CA ASP A 336 -1.75 -28.01 -1.89
C ASP A 336 -0.48 -27.30 -2.36
N GLU A 337 0.33 -26.83 -1.41
CA GLU A 337 1.78 -26.97 -1.58
C GLU A 337 2.13 -28.44 -1.32
N GLU A 338 2.20 -29.25 -2.39
CA GLU A 338 2.89 -30.54 -2.27
C GLU A 338 4.35 -30.27 -1.87
N PRO A 339 4.87 -30.93 -0.83
CA PRO A 339 6.27 -30.83 -0.50
C PRO A 339 7.05 -31.42 -1.68
N VAL A 340 7.96 -30.62 -2.26
CA VAL A 340 8.94 -31.12 -3.22
C VAL A 340 9.74 -32.22 -2.53
N ALA A 341 9.37 -33.47 -2.82
CA ALA A 341 10.06 -34.65 -2.35
C ALA A 341 11.47 -34.64 -2.95
N VAL A 342 12.44 -34.28 -2.12
CA VAL A 342 13.85 -34.55 -2.41
C VAL A 342 14.00 -36.06 -2.38
N ASN A 343 14.02 -36.70 -3.54
CA ASN A 343 14.42 -38.10 -3.70
C ASN A 343 15.95 -38.21 -3.53
N PRO A 344 16.48 -38.89 -2.51
CA PRO A 344 17.85 -39.37 -2.52
C PRO A 344 17.80 -40.85 -2.94
N SER A 345 17.65 -41.12 -4.23
CA SER A 345 17.86 -42.48 -4.75
C SER A 345 19.35 -42.68 -4.99
N GLY A 346 20.00 -43.47 -4.13
CA GLY A 346 21.36 -43.95 -4.34
C GLY A 346 22.09 -44.34 -3.05
N SER A 347 21.65 -45.41 -2.40
CA SER A 347 22.52 -46.20 -1.51
C SER A 347 23.57 -46.95 -2.35
N PRO A 348 24.74 -47.26 -1.78
CA PRO A 348 24.86 -48.59 -1.17
C PRO A 348 25.50 -48.59 0.24
N GLU A 349 24.95 -49.50 1.05
CA GLU A 349 25.61 -50.39 2.03
C GLU A 349 26.76 -49.83 2.91
N ASN A 350 26.62 -49.89 4.24
CA ASN A 350 27.03 -51.07 5.02
C ASN A 350 26.84 -50.89 6.55
N ASP A 351 26.47 -51.99 7.21
CA ASP A 351 26.67 -52.40 8.61
C ASP A 351 26.29 -51.54 9.84
N GLY A 352 25.39 -52.12 10.66
CA GLY A 352 25.79 -52.56 12.02
C GLY A 352 25.21 -51.85 13.25
N ASN A 353 24.42 -52.60 14.05
CA ASN A 353 24.02 -52.40 15.47
C ASN A 353 23.20 -51.13 15.80
N GLY A 354 22.07 -51.17 16.52
CA GLY A 354 21.63 -52.10 17.56
C GLY A 354 21.37 -51.31 18.87
N VAL A 355 20.24 -51.60 19.51
CA VAL A 355 19.88 -51.36 20.93
C VAL A 355 18.85 -50.25 21.24
N LEU A 356 17.79 -50.74 21.89
CA LEU A 356 16.62 -50.12 22.51
C LEU A 356 16.92 -49.44 23.87
N GLN A 357 16.24 -48.33 24.15
CA GLN A 357 15.66 -47.94 25.45
C GLN A 357 14.87 -46.63 25.23
N GLY A 358 13.67 -46.36 25.75
CA GLY A 358 12.92 -46.95 26.84
C GLY A 358 12.47 -45.84 27.81
N ARG A 359 11.19 -45.45 27.71
CA ARG A 359 10.24 -45.21 28.83
C ARG A 359 10.04 -43.79 29.44
N GLN A 360 8.74 -43.48 29.62
CA GLN A 360 8.05 -42.60 30.63
C GLN A 360 8.16 -41.06 30.48
N SER A 361 7.09 -40.32 30.20
CA SER A 361 5.83 -40.00 30.93
C SER A 361 5.96 -38.81 31.89
N SER A 362 5.16 -37.74 31.65
CA SER A 362 4.23 -37.06 32.57
C SER A 362 4.22 -35.53 32.43
N SER A 363 2.99 -35.01 32.38
CA SER A 363 2.54 -33.62 32.47
C SER A 363 3.01 -32.88 33.73
N SER A 364 3.25 -31.56 33.63
CA SER A 364 2.38 -30.46 34.14
C SER A 364 3.18 -29.18 34.50
N ASP A 365 2.60 -28.05 34.11
CA ASP A 365 2.63 -26.70 34.71
C ASP A 365 3.85 -25.76 34.67
N SER A 366 3.50 -24.55 34.20
CA SER A 366 3.88 -23.21 34.67
C SER A 366 5.08 -22.48 34.06
N ALA A 367 4.73 -21.36 33.42
CA ALA A 367 5.35 -20.03 33.49
C ALA A 367 6.88 -19.93 33.42
N ALA A 368 7.37 -19.51 32.25
CA ALA A 368 8.49 -18.59 32.16
C ALA A 368 8.24 -17.64 30.98
N GLU A 369 7.84 -16.41 31.31
CA GLU A 369 8.01 -15.25 30.43
C GLU A 369 9.49 -15.15 30.07
N ASN A 370 9.87 -15.56 28.86
CA ASN A 370 11.18 -15.23 28.30
C ASN A 370 11.06 -13.94 27.51
N ASN A 371 11.48 -12.88 28.21
CA ASN A 371 11.62 -11.51 27.79
C ASN A 371 12.89 -11.35 26.92
N ASP A 372 12.96 -12.09 25.80
CA ASP A 372 14.12 -12.09 24.89
C ASP A 372 13.91 -11.23 23.63
N LEU A 373 12.82 -10.45 23.57
CA LEU A 373 12.53 -9.54 22.44
C LEU A 373 13.27 -8.19 22.51
N GLU A 374 14.08 -7.95 23.55
CA GLU A 374 14.86 -6.71 23.75
C GLU A 374 16.36 -6.85 23.46
N ARG A 375 16.81 -7.97 22.87
CA ARG A 375 18.20 -8.10 22.44
C ARG A 375 18.32 -7.98 20.93
N GLY A 376 18.79 -6.81 20.49
CA GLY A 376 19.11 -6.50 19.10
C GLY A 376 20.30 -7.30 18.58
N ASP A 377 20.12 -8.61 18.42
CA ASP A 377 21.05 -9.47 17.71
C ASP A 377 20.54 -9.67 16.27
N ALA A 378 21.35 -9.21 15.33
CA ALA A 378 21.14 -9.31 13.91
C ALA A 378 20.94 -10.79 13.50
N TYR A 379 19.84 -11.09 12.82
CA TYR A 379 19.79 -12.28 11.97
C TYR A 379 20.78 -12.07 10.83
N GLU A 380 22.02 -12.52 11.03
CA GLU A 380 22.96 -12.78 9.93
C GLU A 380 22.29 -13.79 8.99
N MET A 381 21.92 -13.34 7.80
CA MET A 381 21.65 -14.26 6.71
C MET A 381 22.95 -15.03 6.44
N GLN A 382 22.91 -16.36 6.65
CA GLN A 382 24.02 -17.23 6.28
C GLN A 382 24.34 -17.06 4.78
N PRO A 383 25.61 -16.80 4.41
CA PRO A 383 25.98 -16.74 3.02
C PRO A 383 25.84 -18.14 2.41
N ARG A 384 25.05 -18.25 1.34
CA ARG A 384 24.94 -19.47 0.54
C ARG A 384 26.35 -19.90 0.13
N SER A 385 26.74 -21.10 0.52
CA SER A 385 28.04 -21.68 0.18
C SER A 385 28.16 -21.83 -1.34
N SER A 386 28.99 -20.99 -1.95
CA SER A 386 29.39 -21.12 -3.35
C SER A 386 30.27 -22.36 -3.48
N VAL A 387 29.73 -23.42 -4.10
CA VAL A 387 30.49 -24.60 -4.50
C VAL A 387 31.58 -24.16 -5.50
N ARG A 388 32.81 -24.09 -5.00
CA ARG A 388 34.01 -23.73 -5.75
C ARG A 388 34.39 -24.87 -6.70
N ARG A 389 34.05 -24.75 -7.98
CA ARG A 389 34.47 -25.70 -9.04
C ARG A 389 35.98 -25.55 -9.25
N ARG A 390 36.75 -26.53 -8.76
CA ARG A 390 38.22 -26.60 -8.87
C ARG A 390 38.57 -26.92 -10.32
N SER A 391 39.13 -25.96 -11.06
CA SER A 391 39.69 -26.18 -12.39
C SER A 391 41.07 -26.84 -12.25
N THR A 392 41.17 -28.11 -12.66
CA THR A 392 42.44 -28.80 -12.89
C THR A 392 43.06 -28.31 -14.19
N THR A 393 44.09 -27.47 -14.11
CA THR A 393 45.01 -27.23 -15.23
C THR A 393 46.25 -28.10 -15.02
N SER A 394 46.36 -29.15 -15.82
CA SER A 394 47.58 -29.94 -16.02
C SER A 394 48.65 -29.07 -16.69
N ARG A 395 49.80 -28.90 -16.02
CA ARG A 395 51.06 -28.54 -16.68
C ARG A 395 51.69 -29.83 -17.18
N VAL A 396 51.87 -29.94 -18.48
CA VAL A 396 52.79 -30.87 -19.14
C VAL A 396 53.64 -30.02 -20.07
N ASP A 397 54.95 -30.12 -19.84
CA ASP A 397 56.12 -29.69 -20.61
C ASP A 397 56.39 -28.20 -20.85
#